data_AF-A0A963HKQ3-F1
#
_entry.id   AF-A0A963HKQ3-F1
#
_cell.length_a   1.000
_cell.length_b   1.000
_cell.length_c   1.000
_cell.angle_alpha   90.00
_cell.angle_beta   90.00
_cell.angle_gamma   90.00
#
_symmetry.space_group_name_H-M   'P 1'
#
loop_
_entity.id
_entity.type
_entity.pdbx_description
1 polymer ?
#
loop_
_entity_poly.entity_id
_entity_poly.type
_entity_poly.pdbx_seq_one_letter_code
_entity_poly.pdbx_strand_id
1 'polypeptide(L)'
;MSFAERLRINVESGGWVCMNCHAKGGDVLAYHQQRHGLDFVAAAKALGAWSDDARHRIHADRPRSFSARDALTCMEEELNLCMVVISDVRSGAIPNDSDWARYLQAAGRIARIAEEARR
;
A
#
# COMPACT_ATOMS: atom_id res chain seq x y z
N MET A 1 19.07 42.55 -6.45
CA MET A 1 18.66 41.95 -5.16
C MET A 1 17.60 40.91 -5.46
N SER A 2 17.93 39.62 -5.33
CA SER A 2 17.01 38.50 -5.60
C SER A 2 16.20 38.21 -4.33
N PHE A 3 14.91 38.52 -4.34
CA PHE A 3 13.97 38.16 -3.29
C PHE A 3 13.59 36.68 -3.47
N ALA A 4 14.45 35.77 -2.98
CA ALA A 4 14.09 34.36 -2.92
C ALA A 4 12.95 34.19 -1.90
N GLU A 5 11.73 34.00 -2.39
CA GLU A 5 10.58 33.53 -1.61
C GLU A 5 10.87 32.13 -1.07
N ARG A 6 11.40 32.03 0.15
CA ARG A 6 11.75 30.75 0.78
C ARG A 6 10.49 30.10 1.37
N LEU A 7 9.75 29.38 0.52
CA LEU A 7 8.70 28.45 0.95
C LEU A 7 9.34 27.15 1.43
N ARG A 8 9.03 26.71 2.65
CA ARG A 8 9.40 25.38 3.16
C ARG A 8 8.18 24.48 3.11
N ILE A 9 8.35 23.27 2.59
CA ILE A 9 7.28 22.27 2.44
C ILE A 9 7.76 20.94 3.04
N ASN A 10 6.91 20.31 3.84
CA ASN A 10 7.05 18.91 4.21
C ASN A 10 6.43 18.06 3.09
N VAL A 11 7.25 17.28 2.38
CA VAL A 11 6.79 16.47 1.24
C VAL A 11 5.95 15.26 1.65
N GLU A 12 6.03 14.82 2.91
CA GLU A 12 5.25 13.70 3.42
C GLU A 12 3.85 14.14 3.85
N SER A 13 3.75 15.23 4.63
CA SER A 13 2.47 15.72 5.14
C SER A 13 1.81 16.80 4.27
N GLY A 14 2.57 17.42 3.35
CA GLY A 14 2.14 18.59 2.59
C GLY A 14 2.12 19.91 3.37
N GLY A 15 2.54 19.90 4.65
CA GLY A 15 2.56 21.09 5.50
C GLY A 15 3.60 22.12 5.03
N TRP A 16 3.33 23.40 5.22
CA TRP A 16 4.15 24.46 4.65
C TRP A 16 4.30 25.68 5.54
N VAL A 17 5.37 26.45 5.33
CA VAL A 17 5.59 27.76 5.94
C VAL A 17 6.34 28.70 4.98
N CYS A 18 5.83 29.92 4.85
CA CYS A 18 6.52 31.01 4.16
C CYS A 18 7.48 31.70 5.14
N MET A 19 8.78 31.67 4.85
CA MET A 19 9.79 32.29 5.71
C MET A 19 9.84 33.83 5.60
N ASN A 20 9.02 34.44 4.74
CA ASN A 20 8.94 35.88 4.57
C ASN A 20 7.77 36.48 5.38
N CYS A 21 6.55 36.02 5.14
CA CYS A 21 5.35 36.51 5.83
C CYS A 21 4.91 35.65 7.02
N HIS A 22 5.61 34.54 7.29
CA HIS A 22 5.29 33.58 8.37
C HIS A 22 3.91 32.91 8.27
N ALA A 23 3.22 33.07 7.14
CA ALA A 23 2.04 32.27 6.82
C ALA A 23 2.42 30.79 6.78
N LYS A 24 1.53 29.94 7.28
CA LYS A 24 1.75 28.49 7.39
C LYS A 24 0.43 27.74 7.29
N GLY A 25 0.49 26.49 6.85
CA GLY A 25 -0.66 25.60 6.78
C GLY A 25 -0.26 24.14 6.99
N GLY A 26 -1.22 23.32 7.40
CA GLY A 26 -0.99 21.91 7.73
C GLY A 26 -0.87 20.98 6.52
N ASP A 27 -1.39 21.42 5.37
CA ASP A 27 -1.50 20.61 4.16
C ASP A 27 -1.47 21.48 2.88
N VAL A 28 -1.51 20.79 1.74
CA VAL A 28 -1.51 21.40 0.39
C VAL A 28 -2.81 22.17 0.11
N LEU A 29 -3.93 21.77 0.71
CA LEU A 29 -5.22 22.43 0.52
C LEU A 29 -5.21 23.83 1.14
N ALA A 30 -4.71 23.95 2.37
CA ALA A 30 -4.55 25.22 3.07
C ALA A 30 -3.61 26.17 2.31
N TYR A 31 -2.56 25.64 1.69
CA TYR A 31 -1.72 26.43 0.79
C TYR A 31 -2.51 26.97 -0.41
N HIS A 32 -3.29 26.11 -1.07
CA HIS A 32 -4.07 26.46 -2.25
C HIS A 32 -5.17 27.49 -1.93
N GLN A 33 -5.86 27.35 -0.79
CA GLN A 33 -6.80 28.34 -0.27
C GLN A 33 -6.12 29.70 -0.09
N GLN A 34 -4.97 29.73 0.60
CA GLN A 34 -4.28 30.97 0.91
C GLN A 34 -3.67 31.64 -0.33
N ARG A 35 -3.16 30.86 -1.29
CA ARG A 35 -2.57 31.38 -2.52
C ARG A 35 -3.63 31.98 -3.46
N HIS A 36 -4.82 31.40 -3.51
CA HIS A 36 -5.86 31.77 -4.47
C HIS A 36 -7.06 32.50 -3.84
N GLY A 37 -7.05 32.72 -2.52
CA GLY A 37 -8.17 33.34 -1.80
C GLY A 37 -9.46 32.53 -1.86
N LEU A 38 -9.35 31.20 -1.97
CA LEU A 38 -10.48 30.30 -2.14
C LEU A 38 -10.99 29.79 -0.80
N ASP A 39 -12.31 29.54 -0.73
CA ASP A 39 -12.88 28.75 0.35
C ASP A 39 -12.48 27.27 0.23
N PHE A 40 -12.81 26.50 1.26
CA PHE A 40 -12.42 25.08 1.34
C PHE A 40 -12.97 24.27 0.17
N VAL A 41 -14.24 24.45 -0.18
CA VAL A 41 -14.93 23.65 -1.20
C VAL A 41 -14.39 23.98 -2.59
N ALA A 42 -14.22 25.26 -2.91
CA ALA A 42 -13.65 25.72 -4.16
C ALA A 42 -12.20 25.25 -4.32
N ALA A 43 -11.39 25.32 -3.26
CA ALA A 43 -10.02 24.80 -3.29
C ALA A 43 -9.98 23.27 -3.45
N ALA A 44 -10.83 22.53 -2.74
CA ALA A 44 -10.89 21.08 -2.84
C ALA A 44 -11.34 20.61 -4.24
N LYS A 45 -12.32 21.31 -4.83
CA LYS A 45 -12.75 21.07 -6.22
C LYS A 45 -11.64 21.41 -7.21
N ALA A 46 -10.93 22.53 -7.04
CA ALA A 46 -9.82 22.92 -7.89
C ALA A 46 -8.66 21.91 -7.88
N LEU A 47 -8.42 21.26 -6.74
CA LEU A 47 -7.42 20.20 -6.58
C LEU A 47 -7.93 18.80 -6.99
N GLY A 48 -9.20 18.66 -7.40
CA GLY A 48 -9.79 17.35 -7.72
C GLY A 48 -9.99 16.44 -6.51
N ALA A 49 -9.94 16.99 -5.29
CA ALA A 49 -10.06 16.25 -4.03
C ALA A 49 -11.49 16.25 -3.44
N TRP A 50 -12.45 16.84 -4.15
CA TRP A 50 -13.86 16.88 -3.73
C TRP A 50 -14.66 15.76 -4.40
N SER A 51 -15.29 14.91 -3.60
CA SER A 51 -16.22 13.87 -4.07
C SER A 51 -17.59 14.09 -3.44
N ASP A 52 -18.63 14.17 -4.26
CA ASP A 52 -20.02 14.21 -3.79
C ASP A 52 -20.55 12.80 -3.41
N ASP A 53 -19.75 11.75 -3.61
CA ASP A 53 -20.09 10.38 -3.25
C ASP A 53 -19.73 10.08 -1.79
N ALA A 54 -20.74 9.82 -0.96
CA ALA A 54 -20.60 9.35 0.42
C ALA A 54 -19.86 8.00 0.55
N ARG A 55 -19.56 7.33 -0.57
CA ARG A 55 -18.78 6.09 -0.63
C ARG A 55 -17.27 6.30 -0.73
N HIS A 56 -16.78 7.53 -0.83
CA HIS A 56 -15.34 7.81 -0.71
C HIS A 56 -14.90 7.76 0.76
N ARG A 57 -15.23 6.65 1.45
CA ARG A 57 -14.50 6.27 2.65
C ARG A 57 -13.09 6.00 2.18
N ILE A 58 -12.15 6.82 2.63
CA ILE A 58 -10.74 6.44 2.66
C ILE A 58 -10.69 5.23 3.60
N HIS A 59 -10.98 4.05 3.07
CA HIS A 59 -10.45 2.83 3.63
C HIS A 59 -8.95 3.03 3.49
N ALA A 60 -8.31 3.41 4.60
CA ALA A 60 -6.89 3.15 4.71
C ALA A 60 -6.77 1.66 4.41
N ASP A 61 -6.24 1.32 3.22
CA ASP A 61 -5.89 -0.03 2.79
C ASP A 61 -4.73 -0.55 3.65
N ARG A 62 -4.78 -0.32 4.97
CA ARG A 62 -3.95 -1.03 5.90
C ARG A 62 -4.42 -2.48 5.78
N PRO A 63 -3.61 -3.36 5.18
CA PRO A 63 -3.99 -4.75 5.08
C PRO A 63 -4.26 -5.22 6.49
N ARG A 64 -5.37 -5.94 6.69
CA ARG A 64 -5.63 -6.59 7.97
C ARG A 64 -4.38 -7.38 8.35
N SER A 65 -3.97 -7.29 9.62
CA SER A 65 -2.84 -8.05 10.13
C SER A 65 -3.02 -9.53 9.78
N PHE A 66 -1.99 -10.14 9.21
CA PHE A 66 -1.98 -11.56 8.86
C PHE A 66 -2.07 -12.39 10.15
N SER A 67 -3.21 -13.06 10.36
CA SER A 67 -3.45 -13.80 11.60
C SER A 67 -2.83 -15.19 11.55
N ALA A 68 -2.60 -15.80 12.72
CA ALA A 68 -2.13 -17.19 12.80
C ALA A 68 -3.10 -18.18 12.12
N ARG A 69 -4.41 -17.88 12.13
CA ARG A 69 -5.40 -18.67 11.41
C ARG A 69 -5.21 -18.54 9.90
N ASP A 70 -5.05 -17.33 9.38
CA ASP A 70 -4.83 -17.11 7.94
C ASP A 70 -3.52 -17.76 7.48
N ALA A 71 -2.49 -17.73 8.32
CA ALA A 71 -1.22 -18.43 8.08
C ALA A 71 -1.41 -19.95 7.95
N LEU A 72 -2.17 -20.57 8.86
CA LEU A 72 -2.47 -22.00 8.80
C LEU A 72 -3.30 -22.37 7.57
N THR A 73 -4.32 -21.57 7.24
CA THR A 73 -5.12 -21.78 6.02
C THR A 73 -4.25 -21.71 4.77
N CYS A 74 -3.38 -20.70 4.67
CA CYS A 74 -2.47 -20.56 3.54
C CYS A 74 -1.48 -21.74 3.47
N MET A 75 -0.92 -22.18 4.61
CA MET A 75 -0.04 -23.35 4.63
C MET A 75 -0.76 -24.62 4.17
N GLU A 76 -2.01 -24.84 4.57
CA GLU A 76 -2.80 -26.00 4.15
C GLU A 76 -3.01 -26.02 2.63
N GLU A 77 -3.40 -24.88 2.04
CA GLU A 77 -3.61 -24.75 0.59
C GLU A 77 -2.33 -25.01 -0.20
N GLU A 78 -1.21 -24.43 0.21
CA GLU A 78 0.09 -24.60 -0.46
C GLU A 78 0.64 -26.02 -0.27
N LEU A 79 0.42 -26.64 0.89
CA LEU A 79 0.79 -28.04 1.14
C LEU A 79 0.01 -28.99 0.24
N ASN A 80 -1.29 -28.76 0.04
CA ASN A 80 -2.10 -29.58 -0.85
C ASN A 80 -1.55 -29.56 -2.28
N LEU A 81 -1.14 -28.39 -2.79
CA LEU A 81 -0.49 -28.29 -4.09
C LEU A 81 0.83 -29.09 -4.12
N CYS A 82 1.68 -28.92 -3.10
CA CYS A 82 2.92 -29.66 -3.00
C CYS A 82 2.69 -31.18 -3.04
N MET A 83 1.68 -31.66 -2.30
CA MET A 83 1.36 -33.08 -2.20
C MET A 83 0.84 -33.68 -3.50
N VAL A 84 0.07 -32.93 -4.30
CA VAL A 84 -0.37 -33.39 -5.63
C VAL A 84 0.82 -33.65 -6.53
N VAL A 85 1.73 -32.66 -6.65
CA VAL A 85 2.92 -32.80 -7.51
C VAL A 85 3.83 -33.93 -7.02
N ILE A 86 4.02 -34.06 -5.70
CA ILE A 86 4.81 -35.16 -5.12
C ILE A 86 4.15 -36.52 -5.41
N SER A 87 2.82 -36.62 -5.37
CA SER A 87 2.08 -37.85 -5.66
C SER A 87 2.25 -38.27 -7.12
N ASP A 88 2.19 -37.32 -8.05
CA ASP A 88 2.42 -37.56 -9.47
C ASP A 88 3.85 -38.05 -9.73
N VAL A 89 4.85 -37.37 -9.15
CA VAL A 89 6.26 -37.79 -9.21
C VAL A 89 6.43 -39.21 -8.65
N ARG A 90 5.83 -39.50 -7.49
CA ARG A 90 5.87 -40.84 -6.88
C ARG A 90 5.24 -41.91 -7.76
N SER A 91 4.25 -41.53 -8.57
CA SER A 91 3.56 -42.41 -9.50
C SER A 91 4.32 -42.59 -10.82
N GLY A 92 5.49 -41.95 -10.96
CA GLY A 92 6.37 -42.02 -12.13
C GLY A 92 6.10 -40.96 -13.20
N ALA A 93 5.20 -40.00 -12.93
CA ALA A 93 4.99 -38.88 -13.83
C ALA A 93 6.15 -37.87 -13.72
N ILE A 94 6.48 -37.23 -14.83
CA ILE A 94 7.45 -36.13 -14.87
C ILE A 94 6.66 -34.82 -14.92
N PRO A 95 6.71 -33.97 -13.88
CA PRO A 95 6.04 -32.68 -13.89
C PRO A 95 6.56 -31.82 -15.04
N ASN A 96 5.65 -31.14 -15.74
CA ASN A 96 6.06 -30.10 -16.68
C ASN A 96 6.58 -28.87 -15.93
N ASP A 97 7.21 -27.96 -16.66
CA ASP A 97 7.84 -26.75 -16.10
C ASP A 97 6.84 -25.86 -15.33
N SER A 98 5.58 -25.80 -15.77
CA SER A 98 4.56 -24.99 -15.12
C SER A 98 4.17 -25.57 -13.76
N ASP A 99 3.95 -26.88 -13.68
CA ASP A 99 3.62 -27.55 -12.42
C ASP A 99 4.81 -27.54 -11.46
N TRP A 100 6.03 -27.70 -11.98
CA TRP A 100 7.25 -27.59 -11.18
C TRP A 100 7.47 -26.17 -10.64
N ALA A 101 7.22 -25.13 -11.45
CA ALA A 101 7.31 -23.74 -11.00
C ALA A 101 6.27 -23.44 -9.90
N ARG A 102 5.04 -23.93 -10.05
CA ARG A 102 3.98 -23.79 -9.03
C ARG A 102 4.33 -24.50 -7.73
N TYR A 103 4.92 -25.70 -7.82
CA TYR A 103 5.43 -26.43 -6.67
C TYR A 103 6.48 -25.62 -5.90
N LEU A 104 7.49 -25.10 -6.60
CA LEU A 104 8.55 -24.29 -5.98
C LEU A 104 7.99 -22.99 -5.36
N GLN A 105 7.02 -22.36 -6.01
CA GLN A 105 6.35 -21.17 -5.48
C GLN A 105 5.59 -21.49 -4.19
N ALA A 106 4.83 -22.59 -4.16
CA ALA A 106 4.10 -23.04 -2.98
C ALA A 106 5.04 -23.35 -1.80
N ALA A 107 6.09 -24.12 -2.05
CA ALA A 107 7.11 -24.43 -1.06
C ALA A 107 7.80 -23.14 -0.52
N GLY A 108 8.07 -22.17 -1.40
CA GLY A 108 8.62 -20.87 -1.02
C GLY A 108 7.69 -20.05 -0.13
N ARG A 109 6.38 -20.05 -0.39
CA ARG A 109 5.38 -19.39 0.46
C ARG A 109 5.30 -20.02 1.85
N ILE A 110 5.30 -21.36 1.93
CA ILE A 110 5.33 -22.08 3.22
C ILE A 110 6.58 -21.69 4.02
N ALA A 111 7.76 -21.70 3.37
CA ALA A 111 9.02 -21.33 4.02
C ALA A 111 9.00 -19.88 4.54
N ARG A 112 8.44 -18.96 3.76
CA ARG A 112 8.26 -17.54 4.13
C ARG A 112 7.39 -17.39 5.37
N ILE A 113 6.21 -18.01 5.39
CA ILE A 113 5.30 -17.95 6.55
C ILE A 113 5.98 -18.56 7.79
N ALA A 114 6.68 -19.68 7.63
CA ALA A 114 7.40 -20.31 8.73
C ALA A 114 8.55 -19.46 9.28
N GLU A 115 9.23 -18.69 8.42
CA GLU A 115 10.25 -17.72 8.85
C GLU A 115 9.63 -16.55 9.62
N GLU A 116 8.54 -15.98 9.11
CA GLU A 116 7.83 -14.88 9.76
C GLU A 116 7.28 -15.29 11.13
N ALA A 117 6.81 -16.54 11.28
CA ALA A 117 6.34 -17.07 12.57
C ALA A 117 7.45 -17.27 13.62
N ARG A 118 8.73 -17.26 13.22
CA ARG A 118 9.88 -17.38 14.15
C ARG A 118 10.45 -16.04 14.60
N ARG A 119 10.03 -14.93 13.99
CA ARG A 119 10.47 -13.57 14.33
C ARG A 119 9.65 -13.04 15.50
#